data_AF-A0A837HHW2-F1
#
_entry.id   AF-A0A837HHW2-F1
#
_cell.length_a   1.000
_cell.length_b   1.000
_cell.length_c   1.000
_cell.angle_alpha   90.00
_cell.angle_beta   90.00
_cell.angle_gamma   90.00
#
_symmetry.space_group_name_H-M   'P 1'
#
loop_
_entity.id
_entity.type
_entity.pdbx_description
1 polymer ?
#
loop_
_entity_poly.entity_id
_entity_poly.type
_entity_poly.pdbx_seq_one_letter_code
_entity_poly.pdbx_strand_id
1 'polypeptide(L)'
;VLTDSGELGLWIQALRYSDLMGTSLYRTVYDPRFGFFTYPFPALYYNLKAIFTQMIFAPNSQGVFISELQAEPWALPDKPLIDTPIDKQAELFPLKKLQETVHFTARTGIEKQYLWGVEWWYYMKGQGHPEFWEEARKLFVQ
;
A
#
# COMPACT_ATOMS: atom_id res chain seq x y z
N VAL A 1 13.83 -7.63 10.19
CA VAL A 1 12.55 -7.02 9.75
C VAL A 1 11.56 -8.15 9.49
N LEU A 2 10.33 -8.04 10.00
CA LEU A 2 9.22 -8.95 9.66
C LEU A 2 8.07 -8.12 9.07
N THR A 3 7.29 -8.71 8.16
CA THR A 3 6.13 -8.05 7.54
C THR A 3 4.81 -8.68 7.97
N ASP A 4 3.74 -7.87 8.00
CA ASP A 4 2.36 -8.32 8.24
C ASP A 4 1.37 -7.44 7.45
N SER A 5 0.14 -7.92 7.29
CA SER A 5 -0.93 -7.17 6.62
C SER A 5 -1.36 -5.95 7.43
N GLY A 6 -1.53 -4.80 6.78
CA GLY A 6 -1.98 -3.59 7.45
C GLY A 6 -3.39 -3.71 8.01
N GLU A 7 -4.28 -4.28 7.22
CA GLU A 7 -5.71 -4.28 7.45
C GLU A 7 -6.19 -5.53 8.20
N LEU A 8 -5.47 -6.66 8.09
CA LEU A 8 -5.87 -7.95 8.66
C LEU A 8 -4.98 -8.41 9.83
N GLY A 9 -3.70 -8.03 9.84
CA GLY A 9 -2.73 -8.49 10.83
C GLY A 9 -2.92 -7.82 12.19
N LEU A 10 -2.68 -8.54 13.29
CA LEU A 10 -2.64 -7.94 14.63
C LEU A 10 -1.30 -7.29 14.96
N TRP A 11 -0.25 -7.54 14.16
CA TRP A 11 1.11 -7.00 14.29
C TRP A 11 1.88 -7.44 15.55
N ILE A 12 1.22 -8.09 16.52
CA ILE A 12 1.83 -8.51 17.80
C ILE A 12 3.07 -9.39 17.58
N GLN A 13 2.94 -10.46 16.79
CA GLN A 13 4.06 -11.39 16.60
C GLN A 13 5.17 -10.75 15.77
N ALA A 14 4.82 -10.04 14.69
CA ALA A 14 5.78 -9.34 13.85
C ALA A 14 6.60 -8.32 14.64
N LEU A 15 5.95 -7.50 15.48
CA LEU A 15 6.63 -6.54 16.36
C LEU A 15 7.44 -7.19 17.48
N ARG A 16 6.99 -8.31 18.05
CA ARG A 16 7.70 -9.01 19.14
C ARG A 16 8.98 -9.68 18.68
N TYR A 17 9.02 -10.16 17.44
CA TYR A 17 10.14 -10.94 16.89
C TYR A 17 10.97 -10.17 15.87
N SER A 18 10.82 -8.84 15.79
CA SER A 18 11.64 -8.01 14.91
C SER A 18 11.98 -6.67 15.55
N ASP A 19 13.14 -6.13 15.19
CA ASP A 19 13.50 -4.76 15.56
C ASP A 19 12.59 -3.75 14.86
N LEU A 20 12.26 -3.99 13.59
CA LEU A 20 11.38 -3.17 12.76
C LEU A 20 10.35 -4.05 12.05
N MET A 21 9.09 -3.61 12.09
CA MET A 21 7.97 -4.27 11.43
C MET A 21 7.56 -3.48 10.17
N GLY A 22 7.45 -4.17 9.04
CA GLY A 22 6.90 -3.63 7.80
C GLY A 22 5.41 -3.97 7.68
N THR A 23 4.58 -2.99 7.38
CA THR A 23 3.15 -3.23 7.08
C THR A 23 2.88 -2.99 5.61
N SER A 24 2.02 -3.83 5.02
CA SER A 24 1.34 -3.42 3.79
C SER A 24 0.28 -2.37 4.10
N LEU A 25 -0.04 -1.53 3.12
CA LEU A 25 -1.17 -0.60 3.17
C LEU A 25 -1.83 -0.59 1.80
N TYR A 26 -2.89 -1.38 1.69
CA TYR A 26 -3.70 -1.47 0.49
C TYR A 26 -5.08 -0.90 0.77
N ARG A 27 -5.44 0.16 0.05
CA ARG A 27 -6.72 0.82 0.26
C ARG A 27 -7.85 0.08 -0.45
N THR A 28 -7.63 -0.35 -1.68
CA THR A 28 -8.64 -1.06 -2.46
C THR A 28 -8.15 -2.45 -2.85
N VAL A 29 -8.91 -3.46 -2.46
CA VAL A 29 -8.60 -4.87 -2.76
C VAL A 29 -9.84 -5.55 -3.34
N TYR A 30 -9.64 -6.70 -3.97
CA TYR A 30 -10.71 -7.60 -4.34
C TYR A 30 -10.90 -8.67 -3.24
N ASP A 31 -12.12 -8.84 -2.75
CA ASP A 31 -12.53 -10.00 -1.94
C ASP A 31 -13.60 -10.82 -2.70
N PRO A 32 -13.54 -12.15 -2.71
CA PRO A 32 -14.51 -13.00 -3.43
C PRO A 32 -15.98 -12.81 -3.04
N ARG A 33 -16.26 -12.33 -1.82
CA ARG A 33 -17.62 -12.14 -1.28
C ARG A 33 -18.15 -10.74 -1.56
N PHE A 34 -17.29 -9.73 -1.60
CA PHE A 34 -17.68 -8.32 -1.70
C PHE A 34 -17.26 -7.63 -3.01
N GLY A 35 -16.47 -8.32 -3.84
CA GLY A 35 -15.85 -7.72 -5.02
C GLY A 35 -14.76 -6.71 -4.63
N PHE A 36 -14.58 -5.70 -5.48
CA PHE A 36 -13.66 -4.60 -5.18
C PHE A 36 -14.25 -3.70 -4.10
N PHE A 37 -13.56 -3.56 -2.98
CA PHE A 37 -13.94 -2.65 -1.92
C PHE A 37 -12.74 -1.86 -1.42
N THR A 38 -13.03 -0.69 -0.84
CA THR A 38 -12.01 0.15 -0.19
C THR A 38 -12.14 0.04 1.31
N TYR A 39 -11.04 -0.26 2.00
CA TYR A 39 -11.03 -0.35 3.45
C TYR A 39 -11.45 0.99 4.07
N PRO A 40 -12.41 1.00 5.01
CA PRO A 40 -12.93 2.22 5.62
C PRO A 40 -12.04 2.76 6.75
N PHE A 41 -10.76 2.39 6.79
CA PHE A 41 -9.84 2.82 7.85
C PHE A 41 -9.30 4.23 7.57
N PRO A 42 -9.42 5.18 8.52
CA PRO A 42 -8.80 6.50 8.38
C PRO A 42 -7.27 6.40 8.51
N ALA A 43 -6.52 7.36 7.98
CA ALA A 43 -5.06 7.34 8.01
C ALA A 43 -4.48 7.22 9.44
N LEU A 44 -5.14 7.85 10.43
CA LEU A 44 -4.74 7.80 11.83
C LEU A 44 -4.80 6.38 12.43
N TYR A 45 -5.62 5.48 11.89
CA TYR A 45 -5.77 4.10 12.37
C TYR A 45 -4.42 3.38 12.43
N TYR A 46 -3.62 3.49 11.36
CA TYR A 46 -2.35 2.76 11.24
C TYR A 46 -1.33 3.22 12.30
N ASN A 47 -1.28 4.51 12.58
CA ASN A 47 -0.38 5.09 13.58
C ASN A 47 -0.79 4.71 15.00
N LEU A 48 -2.08 4.85 15.32
CA LEU A 48 -2.61 4.44 16.62
C LEU A 48 -2.37 2.95 16.85
N LYS A 49 -2.64 2.11 15.84
CA LYS A 49 -2.37 0.68 15.91
C LYS A 49 -0.89 0.38 16.15
N ALA A 50 0.03 1.08 15.47
CA ALA A 50 1.47 0.93 15.69
C ALA A 50 1.85 1.29 17.13
N ILE A 51 1.42 2.47 17.62
CA ILE A 51 1.69 2.96 18.97
C ILE A 51 1.19 1.96 20.02
N PHE A 52 -0.09 1.58 19.96
CA PHE A 52 -0.68 0.68 20.95
C PHE A 52 -0.03 -0.70 20.94
N THR A 53 0.21 -1.26 19.76
CA THR A 53 0.78 -2.61 19.65
C THR A 53 2.23 -2.64 20.13
N GLN A 54 3.02 -1.63 19.75
CA GLN A 54 4.41 -1.48 20.21
C GLN A 54 4.45 -1.27 21.72
N MET A 55 3.69 -0.32 22.26
CA MET A 55 3.72 0.02 23.69
C MET A 55 3.33 -1.17 24.58
N ILE A 56 2.33 -1.98 24.18
CA ILE A 56 1.81 -3.06 25.00
C ILE A 56 2.61 -4.36 24.82
N PHE A 57 2.98 -4.70 23.59
CA PHE A 57 3.51 -6.04 23.28
C PHE A 57 4.97 -6.08 22.90
N ALA A 58 5.56 -4.96 22.44
CA ALA A 58 6.92 -4.90 21.95
C ALA A 58 7.60 -3.56 22.28
N PRO A 59 7.75 -3.21 23.57
CA PRO A 59 8.27 -1.89 23.99
C PRO A 59 9.70 -1.62 23.53
N ASN A 60 10.46 -2.67 23.21
CA ASN A 60 11.83 -2.57 22.69
C ASN A 60 11.90 -2.54 21.16
N SER A 61 10.76 -2.64 20.45
CA SER A 61 10.75 -2.51 18.99
C SER A 61 11.14 -1.08 18.59
N GLN A 62 11.82 -0.97 17.46
CA GLN A 62 12.18 0.30 16.82
C GLN A 62 11.05 0.87 15.96
N GLY A 63 9.90 0.19 15.88
CA GLY A 63 8.65 0.73 15.32
C GLY A 63 8.17 0.04 14.03
N VAL A 64 7.26 0.73 13.35
CA VAL A 64 6.56 0.25 12.15
C VAL A 64 6.88 1.17 10.97
N PHE A 65 7.04 0.59 9.78
CA PHE A 65 7.09 1.32 8.52
C PHE A 65 6.17 0.70 7.48
N ILE A 66 5.79 1.45 6.45
CA ILE A 66 4.98 0.90 5.34
C ILE A 66 5.95 0.30 4.34
N SER A 67 6.01 -1.03 4.27
CA SER A 67 6.87 -1.77 3.32
C SER A 67 6.23 -1.92 1.95
N GLU A 68 4.90 -1.92 1.87
CA GLU A 68 4.15 -2.14 0.63
C GLU A 68 2.95 -1.19 0.60
N LEU A 69 3.16 0.01 0.07
CA LEU A 69 2.10 0.96 -0.19
C LEU A 69 1.51 0.70 -1.57
N GLN A 70 0.21 0.38 -1.63
CA GLN A 70 -0.49 0.16 -2.89
C GLN A 70 -0.31 1.33 -3.85
N ALA A 71 0.29 1.05 -5.00
CA ALA A 71 0.51 2.03 -6.04
C ALA A 71 0.25 1.46 -7.45
N GLU A 72 -0.44 0.32 -7.51
CA GLU A 72 -0.87 -0.39 -8.71
C GLU A 72 -2.28 -1.00 -8.50
N PRO A 73 -2.99 -1.37 -9.58
CA PRO A 73 -4.28 -2.06 -9.48
C PRO A 73 -4.15 -3.42 -8.81
N TRP A 74 -5.16 -3.77 -8.02
CA TRP A 74 -5.32 -5.14 -7.57
C TRP A 74 -5.78 -6.01 -8.75
N ALA A 75 -5.19 -7.19 -8.89
CA ALA A 75 -5.50 -8.10 -9.99
C ALA A 75 -6.98 -8.55 -9.96
N LEU A 76 -7.52 -8.85 -11.14
CA LEU A 76 -8.84 -9.47 -11.26
C LEU A 76 -8.79 -10.92 -10.75
N PRO A 77 -9.91 -11.48 -10.27
CA PRO A 77 -9.93 -12.83 -9.70
C PRO A 77 -9.65 -13.93 -10.74
N ASP A 78 -9.95 -13.67 -12.02
CA ASP A 78 -9.93 -14.64 -13.10
C ASP A 78 -8.65 -14.62 -13.95
N LYS A 79 -7.80 -13.61 -13.77
CA LYS A 79 -6.57 -13.45 -14.55
C LYS A 79 -5.51 -12.58 -13.87
N PRO A 80 -4.22 -12.81 -14.15
CA PRO A 80 -3.16 -11.92 -13.68
C PRO A 80 -3.29 -10.53 -14.33
N LEU A 81 -2.63 -9.54 -13.72
CA LEU A 81 -2.73 -8.16 -14.17
C LEU A 81 -2.24 -7.98 -15.62
N ILE A 82 -1.19 -8.70 -16.03
CA ILE A 82 -0.62 -8.63 -17.39
C ILE A 82 -1.60 -9.07 -18.48
N ASP A 83 -2.57 -9.93 -18.15
CA ASP A 83 -3.60 -10.42 -19.08
C ASP A 83 -4.87 -9.53 -19.06
N THR A 84 -4.89 -8.50 -18.21
CA THR A 84 -5.99 -7.54 -18.14
C THR A 84 -5.77 -6.43 -19.17
N PRO A 85 -6.78 -6.04 -19.99
CA PRO A 85 -6.64 -4.93 -20.93
C PRO A 85 -6.19 -3.63 -20.25
N ILE A 86 -5.32 -2.86 -20.90
CA ILE A 86 -4.72 -1.63 -20.34
C ILE A 86 -5.77 -0.64 -19.85
N ASP A 87 -6.81 -0.38 -20.65
CA ASP A 87 -7.93 0.48 -20.26
C ASP A 87 -8.60 0.00 -18.97
N LYS A 88 -8.74 -1.31 -18.80
CA LYS A 88 -9.32 -1.90 -17.59
C LYS A 88 -8.38 -1.79 -16.39
N GLN A 89 -7.08 -1.95 -16.58
CA GLN A 89 -6.10 -1.71 -15.51
C GLN A 89 -6.16 -0.25 -15.03
N ALA A 90 -6.20 0.70 -15.96
CA ALA A 90 -6.34 2.13 -15.67
C ALA A 90 -7.69 2.49 -15.03
N GLU A 91 -8.77 1.78 -15.37
CA GLU A 91 -10.07 1.93 -14.72
C GLU A 91 -10.05 1.43 -13.26
N LEU A 92 -9.40 0.28 -12.99
CA LEU A 92 -9.28 -0.29 -11.65
C LEU A 92 -8.39 0.56 -10.73
N PHE A 93 -7.39 1.23 -11.32
CA PHE A 93 -6.46 2.10 -10.63
C PHE A 93 -6.16 3.37 -11.44
N PRO A 94 -7.07 4.36 -11.43
CA PRO A 94 -6.85 5.61 -12.13
C PRO A 94 -5.75 6.42 -11.45
N LEU A 95 -5.11 7.34 -12.18
CA LEU A 95 -4.03 8.19 -11.65
C LEU A 95 -4.43 8.92 -10.35
N LYS A 96 -5.68 9.37 -10.27
CA LYS A 96 -6.23 10.01 -9.07
C LYS A 96 -6.10 9.12 -7.83
N LYS A 97 -6.22 7.81 -7.97
CA LYS A 97 -6.10 6.84 -6.87
C LYS A 97 -4.67 6.73 -6.35
N LEU A 98 -3.67 6.82 -7.24
CA LEU A 98 -2.27 6.94 -6.83
C LEU A 98 -2.06 8.18 -5.96
N GLN A 99 -2.53 9.33 -6.44
CA GLN A 99 -2.43 10.62 -5.73
C GLN A 99 -3.14 10.59 -4.38
N GLU A 100 -4.36 10.07 -4.34
CA GLU A 100 -5.14 9.91 -3.11
C GLU A 100 -4.47 8.95 -2.13
N THR A 101 -3.79 7.91 -2.62
CA THR A 101 -3.09 6.94 -1.77
C THR A 101 -1.84 7.57 -1.14
N VAL A 102 -1.03 8.27 -1.93
CA VAL A 102 0.13 9.03 -1.43
C VAL A 102 -0.29 10.10 -0.41
N HIS A 103 -1.34 10.88 -0.71
CA HIS A 103 -1.85 11.89 0.22
C HIS A 103 -2.46 11.24 1.49
N PHE A 104 -3.11 10.09 1.35
CA PHE A 104 -3.62 9.35 2.49
C PHE A 104 -2.48 8.87 3.40
N THR A 105 -1.41 8.29 2.85
CA THR A 105 -0.32 7.75 3.65
C THR A 105 0.56 8.82 4.28
N ALA A 106 0.74 9.97 3.63
CA ALA A 106 1.37 11.13 4.26
C ALA A 106 0.69 11.52 5.60
N ARG A 107 -0.63 11.34 5.70
CA ARG A 107 -1.41 11.63 6.93
C ARG A 107 -1.38 10.50 7.98
N THR A 108 -0.77 9.36 7.68
CA THR A 108 -0.56 8.30 8.68
C THR A 108 0.50 8.71 9.71
N GLY A 109 1.41 9.64 9.38
CA GLY A 109 2.53 9.96 10.26
C GLY A 109 3.56 8.83 10.41
N ILE A 110 3.47 7.77 9.61
CA ILE A 110 4.53 6.77 9.47
C ILE A 110 5.60 7.36 8.54
N GLU A 111 6.84 7.44 8.99
CA GLU A 111 7.92 8.15 8.28
C GLU A 111 8.37 7.41 7.01
N LYS A 112 8.68 6.10 7.13
CA LYS A 112 9.23 5.30 6.04
C LYS A 112 8.10 4.62 5.27
N GLN A 113 8.00 4.92 3.98
CA GLN A 113 6.92 4.45 3.10
C GLN A 113 7.50 4.00 1.76
N TYR A 114 7.34 2.73 1.41
CA TYR A 114 7.82 2.15 0.16
C TYR A 114 6.64 1.84 -0.77
N LEU A 115 6.69 2.38 -1.98
CA LEU A 115 5.64 2.21 -3.00
C LEU A 115 5.75 0.84 -3.68
N TRP A 116 4.62 0.19 -3.86
CA TRP A 116 4.47 -1.05 -4.62
C TRP A 116 3.75 -0.78 -5.94
N GLY A 117 4.51 -0.73 -7.04
CA GLY A 117 3.95 -0.47 -8.37
C GLY A 117 4.93 -0.07 -9.47
N VAL A 118 6.23 0.02 -9.20
CA VAL A 118 7.23 0.54 -10.17
C VAL A 118 7.27 -0.25 -11.48
N GLU A 119 7.16 -1.57 -11.41
CA GLU A 119 7.13 -2.44 -12.60
C GLU A 119 5.89 -2.17 -13.43
N TRP A 120 4.74 -2.02 -12.78
CA TRP A 120 3.48 -1.68 -13.44
C TRP A 120 3.51 -0.30 -14.09
N TRP A 121 4.07 0.73 -13.43
CA TRP A 121 4.19 2.07 -14.03
C TRP A 121 5.07 2.06 -15.27
N TYR A 122 6.18 1.33 -15.23
CA TYR A 122 7.07 1.19 -16.37
C TYR A 122 6.38 0.48 -17.54
N TYR A 123 5.61 -0.58 -17.24
CA TYR A 123 4.80 -1.28 -18.22
C TYR A 123 3.74 -0.35 -18.85
N MET A 124 2.94 0.35 -18.04
CA MET A 124 1.92 1.31 -18.51
C MET A 124 2.52 2.40 -19.40
N LYS A 125 3.69 2.92 -19.04
CA LYS A 125 4.43 3.88 -19.88
C LYS A 125 4.74 3.32 -21.27
N GLY A 126 5.17 2.06 -21.36
CA GLY A 126 5.39 1.37 -22.64
C GLY A 126 4.11 1.18 -23.47
N GLN A 127 2.95 1.20 -22.82
CA GLN A 127 1.62 1.07 -23.43
C GLN A 127 0.96 2.43 -23.74
N GLY A 128 1.70 3.54 -23.67
CA GLY A 128 1.18 4.88 -23.95
C GLY A 128 0.53 5.59 -22.76
N HIS A 129 0.66 5.03 -21.55
CA HIS A 129 0.16 5.60 -20.29
C HIS A 129 1.29 6.03 -19.35
N PRO A 130 2.08 7.07 -19.69
CA PRO A 130 3.23 7.51 -18.90
C PRO A 130 2.85 8.21 -17.59
N GLU A 131 1.57 8.58 -17.41
CA GLU A 131 1.11 9.43 -16.32
C GLU A 131 1.45 8.89 -14.93
N PHE A 132 1.41 7.57 -14.71
CA PHE A 132 1.77 6.96 -13.43
C PHE A 132 3.26 7.10 -13.13
N TRP A 133 4.10 6.86 -14.14
CA TRP A 133 5.56 7.00 -14.04
C TRP A 133 5.96 8.45 -13.74
N GLU A 134 5.38 9.40 -14.48
CA GLU A 134 5.67 10.82 -14.31
C GLU A 134 5.17 11.37 -12.97
N GLU A 135 4.02 10.88 -12.47
CA GLU A 135 3.50 11.24 -11.15
C GLU A 135 4.39 10.68 -10.03
N ALA A 136 4.75 9.40 -10.08
CA ALA A 136 5.61 8.79 -9.08
C ALA A 136 7.00 9.45 -9.03
N ARG A 137 7.56 9.87 -10.18
CA ARG A 137 8.86 10.57 -10.22
C ARG A 137 8.86 11.84 -9.37
N LYS A 138 7.75 12.57 -9.27
CA LYS A 138 7.64 13.81 -8.47
C LYS A 138 7.89 13.57 -6.98
N LEU A 139 7.72 12.33 -6.50
CA LEU A 139 7.91 11.96 -5.10
C LEU A 139 9.39 11.80 -4.71
N PHE A 140 10.30 11.66 -5.70
CA PHE A 140 11.72 11.37 -5.47
C PHE A 140 12.66 12.51 -5.87
N VAL A 141 12.13 13.58 -6.49
CA VAL A 141 12.90 14.75 -6.94
C VAL A 141 12.77 15.91 -5.92
N GLN A 142 12.22 15.64 -4.74
CA GLN A 142 12.13 16.61 -3.64
C GLN A 142 13.45 16.72 -2.89
#